data_AF-Q4QAX2-F1
#
_entry.id   AF-Q4QAX2-F1
#
_cell.length_a   1.000
_cell.length_b   1.000
_cell.length_c   1.000
_cell.angle_alpha   90.00
_cell.angle_beta   90.00
_cell.angle_gamma   90.00
#
_symmetry.space_group_name_H-M   'P 1'
#
loop_
_entity.id
_entity.type
_entity.pdbx_description
1 polymer ?
#
loop_
_entity_poly.entity_id
_entity_poly.type
_entity_poly.pdbx_seq_one_letter_code
_entity_poly.pdbx_strand_id
1 'polypeptide(L)'
;MVESLARAHTQVFFHRNKVMCISAGSTEVAVYDPLCSVTEIISLPYRVVRAEPADHGFVFRSDCNRVFGYDFNKGLTEVMNGCSITGFLGHYKQYAVALLHDGDERVVGVTEAGSIVELDAALPCVPFTSLDDVVLYTSENEVVSLKGGSAVSPVGEVHLSSSQPTDSEVLCTVCLCEFDGDDGITLDCGHYFHKECIEQWVGNWMDFAAKGEHVKFTRAVCPGGCKHLVRHPLLAQSKQISELYTEVTAKKAEQLKHFDATKAQHEFLFYLCGRCGGVFYGGDQVCSRMQGHEPSSSPQELVCDTCIGKDHRTCNTLMAVFKCRYCCNPATQRSFGTRFMCDRCIARWDTAEPALIPCPGADSCPFHGNHPEPVCNIAACLTCLDPAMVSHIFDRVAGVADGAGGGTD
;
A
#
# COMPACT_ATOMS: atom_id res chain seq x y z
N MET A 1 35.35 -4.19 6.54
CA MET A 1 34.14 -5.02 6.27
C MET A 1 33.94 -5.26 4.77
N VAL A 2 34.28 -4.29 3.90
CA VAL A 2 34.26 -4.44 2.42
C VAL A 2 35.23 -5.51 1.90
N GLU A 3 36.39 -5.69 2.52
CA GLU A 3 37.40 -6.69 2.11
C GLU A 3 36.95 -8.17 2.28
N SER A 4 35.91 -8.43 3.09
CA SER A 4 35.36 -9.80 3.25
C SER A 4 34.32 -10.17 2.18
N LEU A 5 33.90 -9.22 1.33
CA LEU A 5 32.81 -9.39 0.36
C LEU A 5 33.29 -9.91 -1.00
N ALA A 6 34.59 -9.89 -1.28
CA ALA A 6 35.20 -10.38 -2.52
C ALA A 6 35.37 -11.91 -2.53
N ARG A 7 34.29 -12.66 -2.26
CA ARG A 7 34.20 -14.06 -2.69
C ARG A 7 33.66 -14.05 -4.12
N ALA A 8 34.18 -14.90 -5.01
CA ALA A 8 33.84 -15.00 -6.44
C ALA A 8 32.35 -15.29 -6.78
N HIS A 9 31.46 -15.24 -5.77
CA HIS A 9 30.03 -15.53 -5.86
C HIS A 9 29.16 -14.48 -5.13
N THR A 10 29.70 -13.33 -4.74
CA THR A 10 28.92 -12.25 -4.12
C THR A 10 28.63 -11.15 -5.12
N GLN A 11 27.35 -10.86 -5.36
CA GLN A 11 26.92 -9.67 -6.07
C GLN A 11 26.79 -8.52 -5.09
N VAL A 12 27.35 -7.37 -5.43
CA VAL A 12 27.24 -6.12 -4.67
C VAL A 12 26.81 -5.03 -5.64
N PHE A 13 25.79 -4.26 -5.28
CA PHE A 13 25.37 -3.08 -6.06
C PHE A 13 24.95 -1.95 -5.12
N PHE A 14 25.11 -0.71 -5.57
CA PHE A 14 24.65 0.47 -4.84
C PHE A 14 23.35 0.98 -5.48
N HIS A 15 22.31 1.11 -4.67
CA HIS A 15 20.99 1.48 -5.15
C HIS A 15 20.31 2.35 -4.11
N ARG A 16 19.74 3.47 -4.56
CA ARG A 16 19.05 4.43 -3.68
C ARG A 16 19.85 4.74 -2.42
N ASN A 17 21.13 5.08 -2.61
CA ASN A 17 22.05 5.45 -1.54
C ASN A 17 22.34 4.37 -0.49
N LYS A 18 22.07 3.11 -0.82
CA LYS A 18 22.38 1.93 0.00
C LYS A 18 23.24 0.95 -0.76
N VAL A 19 24.02 0.15 -0.02
CA VAL A 19 24.79 -0.97 -0.59
C VAL A 19 24.03 -2.26 -0.33
N MET A 20 23.66 -2.97 -1.39
CA MET A 20 23.04 -4.29 -1.29
C MET A 20 24.06 -5.37 -1.63
N CYS A 21 24.17 -6.37 -0.77
CA CYS A 21 25.10 -7.49 -0.89
C CYS A 21 24.30 -8.80 -0.91
N ILE A 22 24.56 -9.61 -1.93
CA ILE A 22 23.89 -10.89 -2.17
C ILE A 22 24.95 -11.95 -2.42
N SER A 23 25.03 -12.94 -1.53
CA SER A 23 25.84 -14.13 -1.78
C SER A 23 25.03 -15.11 -2.62
N ALA A 24 25.58 -15.59 -3.74
CA ALA A 24 24.89 -16.56 -4.58
C ALA A 24 24.55 -17.84 -3.79
N GLY A 25 23.30 -18.30 -3.93
CA GLY A 25 22.75 -19.43 -3.18
C GLY A 25 22.28 -19.08 -1.76
N SER A 26 22.39 -17.82 -1.33
CA SER A 26 21.86 -17.34 -0.06
C SER A 26 20.35 -17.11 -0.12
N THR A 27 19.67 -17.31 1.00
CA THR A 27 18.28 -16.86 1.23
C THR A 27 18.24 -15.48 1.87
N GLU A 28 19.37 -14.78 1.94
CA GLU A 28 19.50 -13.50 2.65
C GLU A 28 20.15 -12.46 1.75
N VAL A 29 19.59 -11.24 1.80
CA VAL A 29 20.13 -10.04 1.17
C VAL A 29 20.50 -9.06 2.27
N ALA A 30 21.76 -8.66 2.33
CA ALA A 30 22.22 -7.66 3.28
C ALA A 30 22.09 -6.26 2.65
N VAL A 31 21.42 -5.33 3.32
CA VAL A 31 21.24 -3.95 2.88
C VAL A 31 21.92 -3.03 3.90
N TYR A 32 23.02 -2.43 3.49
CA TYR A 32 23.84 -1.53 4.30
C TYR A 32 23.50 -0.08 3.99
N ASP A 33 23.19 0.70 5.03
CA ASP A 33 23.06 2.15 4.97
C ASP A 33 24.41 2.80 5.33
N PRO A 34 25.12 3.40 4.35
CA PRO A 34 26.40 4.05 4.60
C PRO A 34 26.31 5.27 5.51
N LEU A 35 25.14 5.91 5.63
CA LEU A 35 24.99 7.15 6.40
C LEU A 35 24.98 6.91 7.92
N CYS A 36 24.49 5.75 8.37
CA CYS A 36 24.48 5.37 9.79
C CYS A 36 25.26 4.09 10.11
N SER A 37 25.93 3.51 9.12
CA SER A 37 26.67 2.25 9.24
C SER A 37 25.83 1.06 9.73
N VAL A 38 24.52 1.03 9.44
CA VAL A 38 23.61 -0.07 9.83
C VAL A 38 23.39 -1.04 8.69
N THR A 39 23.32 -2.34 9.00
CA THR A 39 22.97 -3.38 8.04
C THR A 39 21.63 -4.03 8.41
N GLU A 40 20.68 -4.03 7.47
CA GLU A 40 19.48 -4.86 7.51
C GLU A 40 19.73 -6.20 6.81
N ILE A 41 19.17 -7.29 7.33
CA ILE A 41 19.14 -8.59 6.64
C ILE A 41 17.71 -8.88 6.21
N ILE A 42 17.49 -8.97 4.90
CA ILE A 42 16.22 -9.37 4.31
C ILE A 42 16.27 -10.87 4.05
N SER A 43 15.44 -11.63 4.77
CA SER A 43 15.26 -13.06 4.54
C SER A 43 14.23 -13.32 3.45
N LEU A 44 14.62 -14.12 2.46
CA LEU A 44 13.82 -14.53 1.31
C LEU A 44 13.50 -16.03 1.42
N PRO A 45 12.32 -16.48 0.96
CA PRO A 45 11.95 -17.89 0.99
C PRO A 45 12.66 -18.74 -0.08
N TYR A 46 13.39 -18.11 -1.00
CA TYR A 46 14.10 -18.76 -2.11
C TYR A 46 15.57 -18.36 -2.11
N ARG A 47 16.44 -19.27 -2.57
CA ARG A 47 17.86 -18.97 -2.73
C ARG A 47 18.06 -18.07 -3.95
N VAL A 48 18.78 -16.97 -3.75
CA VAL A 48 19.06 -15.99 -4.80
C VAL A 48 20.26 -16.44 -5.63
N VAL A 49 20.09 -16.56 -6.94
CA VAL A 49 21.19 -16.84 -7.88
C VAL A 49 21.79 -15.53 -8.40
N ARG A 50 20.92 -14.58 -8.75
CA ARG A 50 21.29 -13.25 -9.26
C ARG A 50 20.13 -12.29 -9.03
N ALA A 51 20.44 -11.03 -8.75
CA ALA A 51 19.45 -9.96 -8.68
C ALA A 51 19.89 -8.74 -9.48
N GLU A 52 18.95 -7.86 -9.78
CA GLU A 52 19.23 -6.52 -10.27
C GLU A 52 18.32 -5.53 -9.53
N PRO A 53 18.77 -4.29 -9.29
CA PRO A 53 17.92 -3.22 -8.78
C PRO A 53 16.68 -3.02 -9.65
N ALA A 54 15.56 -2.69 -8.99
CA ALA A 54 14.36 -2.17 -9.63
C ALA A 54 14.04 -0.78 -9.04
N ASP A 55 12.80 -0.31 -9.10
CA ASP A 55 12.46 0.99 -8.54
C ASP A 55 12.59 0.99 -7.01
N HIS A 56 11.60 0.47 -6.30
CA HIS A 56 11.57 0.43 -4.83
C HIS A 56 11.88 -0.97 -4.30
N GLY A 57 12.96 -1.55 -4.82
CA GLY A 57 13.31 -2.92 -4.51
C GLY A 57 14.32 -3.50 -5.47
N PHE A 58 14.21 -4.80 -5.70
CA PHE A 58 15.04 -5.54 -6.63
C PHE A 58 14.26 -6.70 -7.23
N VAL A 59 14.70 -7.17 -8.39
CA VAL A 59 14.19 -8.38 -9.02
C VAL A 59 15.30 -9.42 -8.97
N PHE A 60 14.97 -10.67 -8.67
CA PHE A 60 15.94 -11.74 -8.57
C PHE A 60 15.47 -13.04 -9.19
N ARG A 61 16.44 -13.83 -9.63
CA ARG A 61 16.23 -15.20 -10.11
C ARG A 61 16.62 -16.17 -9.01
N SER A 62 15.74 -17.11 -8.76
CA SER A 62 15.94 -18.18 -7.79
C SER A 62 16.69 -19.38 -8.37
N ASP A 63 17.13 -20.28 -7.51
CA ASP A 63 17.70 -21.59 -7.87
C ASP A 63 16.71 -22.52 -8.58
N CYS A 64 15.40 -22.34 -8.37
CA CYS A 64 14.35 -23.03 -9.12
C CYS A 64 14.04 -22.40 -10.49
N ASN A 65 14.90 -21.50 -10.98
CA ASN A 65 14.78 -20.80 -12.26
C ASN A 65 13.51 -19.95 -12.42
N ARG A 66 12.85 -19.61 -11.31
CA ARG A 66 11.74 -18.64 -11.25
C ARG A 66 12.26 -17.26 -10.92
N VAL A 67 11.57 -16.23 -11.40
CA VAL A 67 11.92 -14.83 -11.16
C VAL A 67 10.91 -14.19 -10.22
N PHE A 68 11.41 -13.41 -9.27
CA PHE A 68 10.61 -12.73 -8.27
C PHE A 68 11.01 -11.27 -8.19
N GLY A 69 10.03 -10.39 -8.04
CA GLY A 69 10.21 -9.03 -7.58
C GLY A 69 10.10 -8.98 -6.06
N TYR A 70 10.95 -8.19 -5.41
CA TYR A 70 10.85 -7.86 -4.00
C TYR A 70 10.69 -6.34 -3.87
N ASP A 71 9.51 -5.89 -3.46
CA ASP A 71 9.18 -4.50 -3.17
C ASP A 71 9.34 -4.25 -1.66
N PHE A 72 10.03 -3.18 -1.26
CA PHE A 72 10.26 -2.90 0.16
C PHE A 72 8.98 -2.67 0.97
N ASN A 73 7.86 -2.30 0.34
CA ASN A 73 6.57 -2.12 1.00
C ASN A 73 5.65 -3.33 0.85
N LYS A 74 5.71 -4.04 -0.28
CA LYS A 74 4.75 -5.12 -0.60
C LYS A 74 5.33 -6.53 -0.44
N GLY A 75 6.64 -6.64 -0.27
CA GLY A 75 7.34 -7.91 -0.16
C GLY A 75 7.46 -8.63 -1.51
N LEU A 76 7.39 -9.96 -1.45
CA LEU A 76 7.72 -10.83 -2.58
C LEU A 76 6.53 -11.02 -3.53
N THR A 77 6.76 -10.79 -4.82
CA THR A 77 5.82 -11.08 -5.91
C THR A 77 6.51 -11.92 -6.97
N GLU A 78 5.86 -12.98 -7.44
CA GLU A 78 6.38 -13.77 -8.55
C GLU A 78 6.12 -13.08 -9.89
N VAL A 79 7.13 -13.08 -10.77
CA VAL A 79 6.97 -12.66 -12.17
C VAL A 79 6.31 -13.82 -12.92
N MET A 80 4.99 -13.74 -13.09
CA MET A 80 4.21 -14.76 -13.77
C MET A 80 4.14 -14.45 -15.27
N ASN A 81 4.80 -15.27 -16.09
CA ASN A 81 4.64 -15.24 -17.54
C ASN A 81 4.79 -16.66 -18.14
N GLY A 82 4.26 -16.87 -19.35
CA GLY A 82 4.47 -18.13 -20.10
C GLY A 82 5.85 -18.26 -20.73
N CYS A 83 6.77 -17.35 -20.43
CA CYS A 83 8.02 -17.10 -21.16
C CYS A 83 9.21 -17.18 -20.19
N SER A 84 10.39 -17.63 -20.63
CA SER A 84 11.52 -17.80 -19.70
C SER A 84 12.43 -16.58 -19.69
N ILE A 85 12.67 -15.98 -18.53
CA ILE A 85 13.78 -15.03 -18.35
C ILE A 85 15.09 -15.82 -18.28
N THR A 86 15.96 -15.64 -19.27
CA THR A 86 17.20 -16.43 -19.41
C THR A 86 18.39 -15.81 -18.70
N GLY A 87 18.40 -14.49 -18.52
CA GLY A 87 19.47 -13.78 -17.84
C GLY A 87 19.13 -12.34 -17.48
N PHE A 88 19.82 -11.82 -16.47
CA PHE A 88 19.82 -10.39 -16.15
C PHE A 88 21.00 -9.70 -16.82
N LEU A 89 20.73 -8.49 -17.28
CA LEU A 89 21.69 -7.66 -18.01
C LEU A 89 22.14 -6.47 -17.16
N GLY A 90 21.27 -5.93 -16.32
CA GLY A 90 21.61 -4.81 -15.45
C GLY A 90 20.37 -4.09 -14.98
N HIS A 91 20.49 -2.79 -14.75
CA HIS A 91 19.40 -1.91 -14.32
C HIS A 91 19.31 -0.70 -15.24
N TYR A 92 18.09 -0.26 -15.57
CA TYR A 92 17.85 0.96 -16.33
C TYR A 92 16.62 1.69 -15.79
N LYS A 93 16.81 2.95 -15.40
CA LYS A 93 15.79 3.81 -14.78
C LYS A 93 15.16 3.23 -13.52
N GLN A 94 14.08 2.48 -13.68
CA GLN A 94 13.27 1.93 -12.60
C GLN A 94 13.05 0.42 -12.77
N TYR A 95 13.81 -0.20 -13.69
CA TYR A 95 13.61 -1.57 -14.13
C TYR A 95 14.88 -2.39 -13.96
N ALA A 96 14.72 -3.61 -13.45
CA ALA A 96 15.69 -4.66 -13.70
C ALA A 96 15.61 -5.05 -15.17
N VAL A 97 16.72 -5.10 -15.88
CA VAL A 97 16.77 -5.40 -17.32
C VAL A 97 17.17 -6.84 -17.52
N ALA A 98 16.38 -7.55 -18.33
CA ALA A 98 16.49 -8.99 -18.52
C ALA A 98 16.33 -9.41 -19.98
N LEU A 99 16.89 -10.57 -20.32
CA LEU A 99 16.61 -11.28 -21.56
C LEU A 99 15.38 -12.17 -21.38
N LEU A 100 14.37 -11.91 -22.18
CA LEU A 100 13.17 -12.73 -22.30
C LEU A 100 13.30 -13.64 -23.53
N HIS A 101 13.07 -14.93 -23.34
CA HIS A 101 12.96 -15.89 -24.44
C HIS A 101 11.49 -16.25 -24.68
N ASP A 102 10.99 -15.87 -25.85
CA ASP A 102 9.63 -16.13 -26.33
C ASP A 102 9.67 -16.32 -27.85
N GLY A 103 10.19 -17.47 -28.28
CA GLY A 103 10.58 -17.74 -29.67
C GLY A 103 11.91 -17.07 -30.03
N ASP A 104 11.95 -15.74 -29.95
CA ASP A 104 13.15 -14.90 -30.13
C ASP A 104 13.61 -14.29 -28.80
N GLU A 105 14.90 -13.93 -28.70
CA GLU A 105 15.44 -13.22 -27.54
C GLU A 105 15.14 -11.72 -27.63
N ARG A 106 14.55 -11.17 -26.57
CA ARG A 106 14.21 -9.74 -26.47
C ARG A 106 14.66 -9.16 -25.13
N VAL A 107 15.14 -7.93 -25.15
CA VAL A 107 15.49 -7.18 -23.93
C VAL A 107 14.24 -6.52 -23.38
N VAL A 108 13.94 -6.77 -22.10
CA VAL A 108 12.74 -6.26 -21.42
C VAL A 108 13.09 -5.67 -20.06
N GLY A 109 12.22 -4.79 -19.56
CA GLY A 109 12.23 -4.36 -18.17
C GLY A 109 11.37 -5.29 -17.32
N VAL A 110 11.79 -5.52 -16.08
CA VAL A 110 11.06 -6.28 -15.07
C VAL A 110 10.92 -5.41 -13.83
N THR A 111 9.71 -5.34 -13.28
CA THR A 111 9.41 -4.58 -12.06
C THR A 111 9.34 -5.49 -10.85
N GLU A 112 9.54 -4.92 -9.67
CA GLU A 112 9.35 -5.58 -8.37
C GLU A 112 7.90 -6.02 -8.13
N ALA A 113 6.94 -5.44 -8.86
CA ALA A 113 5.53 -5.81 -8.84
C ALA A 113 5.22 -7.07 -9.68
N GLY A 114 6.22 -7.71 -10.28
CA GLY A 114 6.04 -8.93 -11.07
C GLY A 114 5.69 -8.69 -12.55
N SER A 115 5.75 -7.44 -13.02
CA SER A 115 5.38 -7.08 -14.39
C SER A 115 6.59 -7.04 -15.33
N ILE A 116 6.37 -7.41 -16.59
CA ILE A 116 7.33 -7.25 -17.68
C ILE A 116 6.86 -6.10 -18.57
N VAL A 117 7.80 -5.22 -18.92
CA VAL A 117 7.52 -4.01 -19.69
C VAL A 117 8.49 -3.85 -20.86
N GLU A 118 8.02 -3.24 -21.94
CA GLU A 118 8.89 -2.77 -23.02
C GLU A 118 9.66 -1.52 -22.57
N LEU A 119 10.92 -1.43 -22.99
CA LEU A 119 11.81 -0.34 -22.62
C LEU A 119 11.76 0.77 -23.66
N ASP A 120 11.91 2.02 -23.21
CA ASP A 120 11.90 3.21 -24.07
C ASP A 120 13.27 3.52 -24.71
N ALA A 121 14.24 2.61 -24.57
CA ALA A 121 15.58 2.71 -25.12
C ALA A 121 16.04 1.35 -25.64
N ALA A 122 16.82 1.35 -26.73
CA ALA A 122 17.50 0.17 -27.22
C ALA A 122 18.73 -0.12 -26.35
N LEU A 123 18.64 -1.14 -25.49
CA LEU A 123 19.71 -1.53 -24.57
C LEU A 123 20.52 -2.73 -25.13
N PRO A 124 21.78 -2.90 -24.72
CA PRO A 124 22.61 -4.03 -25.14
C PRO A 124 22.01 -5.38 -24.69
N CYS A 125 22.19 -6.43 -25.49
CA CYS A 125 21.85 -7.82 -25.10
C CYS A 125 22.95 -8.48 -24.24
N VAL A 126 23.83 -7.69 -23.64
CA VAL A 126 24.96 -8.12 -22.79
C VAL A 126 24.92 -7.38 -21.46
N PRO A 127 25.56 -7.89 -20.39
CA PRO A 127 25.56 -7.20 -19.11
C PRO A 127 26.10 -5.77 -19.18
N PHE A 128 25.46 -4.84 -18.49
CA PHE A 128 25.76 -3.42 -18.51
C PHE A 128 25.48 -2.75 -17.15
N THR A 129 25.97 -1.53 -16.98
CA THR A 129 25.59 -0.65 -15.86
C THR A 129 25.05 0.68 -16.41
N SER A 130 24.10 1.29 -15.71
CA SER A 130 23.49 2.57 -16.09
C SER A 130 23.87 3.66 -15.09
N LEU A 131 24.27 4.83 -15.58
CA LEU A 131 24.70 6.00 -14.83
C LEU A 131 24.01 7.25 -15.37
N ASP A 132 23.02 7.80 -14.66
CA ASP A 132 22.29 9.06 -14.93
C ASP A 132 21.64 9.28 -16.32
N ASP A 133 21.99 8.47 -17.32
CA ASP A 133 21.46 8.34 -18.69
C ASP A 133 22.47 7.63 -19.60
N VAL A 134 23.70 7.39 -19.13
CA VAL A 134 24.78 6.70 -19.83
C VAL A 134 24.76 5.21 -19.49
N VAL A 135 24.74 4.35 -20.50
CA VAL A 135 24.87 2.89 -20.32
C VAL A 135 26.28 2.46 -20.69
N LEU A 136 26.97 1.77 -19.78
CA LEU A 136 28.31 1.23 -20.01
C LEU A 136 28.27 -0.29 -20.05
N TYR A 137 28.89 -0.88 -21.08
CA TYR A 137 29.00 -2.33 -21.23
C TYR A 137 30.32 -2.72 -21.89
N THR A 138 30.70 -3.99 -21.79
CA THR A 138 31.90 -4.51 -22.46
C THR A 138 31.52 -5.28 -23.71
N SER A 139 32.15 -4.94 -24.83
CA SER A 139 32.04 -5.65 -26.11
C SER A 139 33.43 -5.88 -26.67
N GLU A 140 33.78 -7.10 -27.03
CA GLU A 140 35.11 -7.43 -27.62
C GLU A 140 36.32 -6.92 -26.79
N ASN A 141 36.20 -6.92 -25.45
CA ASN A 141 37.16 -6.34 -24.50
C ASN A 141 37.27 -4.80 -24.51
N GLU A 142 36.39 -4.09 -25.21
CA GLU A 142 36.27 -2.63 -25.17
C GLU A 142 35.07 -2.20 -24.34
N VAL A 143 35.22 -1.09 -23.59
CA VAL A 143 34.11 -0.46 -22.86
C VAL A 143 33.38 0.46 -23.83
N VAL A 144 32.10 0.18 -24.06
CA VAL A 144 31.22 0.93 -24.95
C VAL A 144 30.20 1.71 -24.11
N SER A 145 29.90 2.93 -24.53
CA SER A 145 28.94 3.83 -23.89
C SER A 145 27.74 4.12 -24.81
N LEU A 146 26.53 4.07 -24.24
CA LEU A 146 25.27 4.32 -24.94
C LEU A 146 24.53 5.53 -24.34
N LYS A 147 25.26 6.61 -24.04
CA LYS A 147 24.85 8.03 -24.22
C LYS A 147 25.96 8.96 -23.71
N GLY A 148 26.69 9.59 -24.64
CA GLY A 148 27.40 10.86 -24.40
C GLY A 148 28.83 10.85 -23.83
N GLY A 149 29.75 10.00 -24.30
CA GLY A 149 31.20 10.13 -24.07
C GLY A 149 31.93 8.84 -23.67
N SER A 150 33.25 8.80 -23.88
CA SER A 150 34.11 7.63 -23.61
C SER A 150 34.40 7.43 -22.14
N ALA A 151 34.31 6.18 -21.67
CA ALA A 151 34.77 5.75 -20.34
C ALA A 151 35.83 4.66 -20.47
N VAL A 152 36.84 4.69 -19.59
CA VAL A 152 37.77 3.59 -19.37
C VAL A 152 37.61 3.15 -17.91
N SER A 153 37.22 1.90 -17.67
CA SER A 153 37.30 1.27 -16.34
C SER A 153 37.32 -0.27 -16.47
N PRO A 154 38.06 -1.01 -15.61
CA PRO A 154 38.54 -2.35 -15.91
C PRO A 154 37.52 -3.47 -15.65
N VAL A 155 37.71 -4.55 -16.40
CA VAL A 155 37.00 -5.84 -16.30
C VAL A 155 37.49 -6.60 -15.08
N GLY A 156 36.58 -7.05 -14.21
CA GLY A 156 36.85 -8.04 -13.17
C GLY A 156 36.24 -7.72 -11.81
N GLU A 157 35.03 -8.24 -11.58
CA GLU A 157 34.41 -8.47 -10.25
C GLU A 157 34.37 -7.30 -9.26
N VAL A 158 33.52 -6.28 -9.52
CA VAL A 158 32.50 -5.73 -8.60
C VAL A 158 31.59 -4.86 -9.48
N HIS A 159 30.29 -5.18 -9.59
CA HIS A 159 29.34 -4.32 -10.29
C HIS A 159 28.86 -3.20 -9.35
N LEU A 160 29.69 -2.18 -9.16
CA LEU A 160 29.26 -0.92 -8.54
C LEU A 160 28.32 -0.20 -9.52
N SER A 161 27.05 -0.59 -9.55
CA SER A 161 25.98 0.26 -10.06
C SER A 161 25.86 1.42 -9.09
N SER A 162 26.19 2.66 -9.49
CA SER A 162 26.02 3.85 -8.65
C SER A 162 26.13 5.11 -9.50
N SER A 163 25.09 5.92 -9.52
CA SER A 163 25.21 7.39 -9.50
C SER A 163 23.97 7.96 -8.81
N GLN A 164 24.04 9.04 -8.01
CA GLN A 164 24.95 10.20 -8.06
C GLN A 164 25.63 10.53 -6.72
N PRO A 165 26.88 11.02 -6.71
CA PRO A 165 27.25 12.14 -5.86
C PRO A 165 26.89 13.43 -6.61
N THR A 166 25.78 14.08 -6.25
CA THR A 166 25.65 15.50 -6.60
C THR A 166 26.60 16.25 -5.69
N ASP A 167 27.37 17.18 -6.25
CA ASP A 167 28.23 18.16 -5.57
C ASP A 167 27.40 19.14 -4.68
N SER A 168 26.14 18.80 -4.41
CA SER A 168 25.25 19.50 -3.50
C SER A 168 25.40 18.87 -2.12
N GLU A 169 25.67 19.69 -1.11
CA GLU A 169 25.60 19.30 0.29
C GLU A 169 24.32 18.49 0.53
N VAL A 170 24.49 17.27 1.03
CA VAL A 170 23.38 16.38 1.35
C VAL A 170 22.72 16.95 2.60
N LEU A 171 21.52 17.51 2.45
CA LEU A 171 20.77 18.12 3.55
C LEU A 171 19.58 17.26 3.96
N CYS A 172 19.25 17.25 5.24
CA CYS A 172 17.99 16.70 5.69
C CYS A 172 16.83 17.59 5.23
N THR A 173 15.87 17.06 4.47
CA THR A 173 14.77 17.87 3.92
C THR A 173 13.71 18.28 4.96
N VAL A 174 13.88 17.91 6.23
CA VAL A 174 12.98 18.27 7.34
C VAL A 174 13.48 19.51 8.07
N CYS A 175 14.74 19.52 8.51
CA CYS A 175 15.35 20.65 9.21
C CYS A 175 16.17 21.58 8.30
N LEU A 176 16.51 21.11 7.09
CA LEU A 176 17.37 21.79 6.10
C LEU A 176 18.81 21.99 6.56
N CYS A 177 19.29 21.16 7.50
CA CYS A 177 20.67 21.15 7.98
C CYS A 177 21.49 20.01 7.35
N GLU A 178 22.81 20.19 7.34
CA GLU A 178 23.80 19.17 6.99
C GLU A 178 23.85 18.04 8.04
N PHE A 179 24.54 16.94 7.69
CA PHE A 179 24.74 15.79 8.57
C PHE A 179 26.09 15.88 9.28
N ASP A 180 26.07 15.83 10.61
CA ASP A 180 27.27 15.90 11.45
C ASP A 180 27.64 14.49 11.96
N GLY A 181 28.19 13.66 11.06
CA GLY A 181 28.61 12.29 11.39
C GLY A 181 27.52 11.24 11.15
N ASP A 182 27.29 10.35 12.12
CA ASP A 182 26.40 9.17 12.00
C ASP A 182 24.94 9.45 12.46
N ASP A 183 24.51 10.72 12.44
CA ASP A 183 23.18 11.15 12.90
C ASP A 183 22.09 11.08 11.81
N GLY A 184 22.48 10.80 10.57
CA GLY A 184 21.60 10.63 9.43
C GLY A 184 21.17 9.19 9.19
N ILE A 185 20.06 9.00 8.48
CA ILE A 185 19.65 7.71 7.93
C ILE A 185 19.20 7.86 6.47
N THR A 186 19.33 6.78 5.72
CA THR A 186 18.83 6.66 4.35
C THR A 186 17.59 5.78 4.36
N LEU A 187 16.42 6.33 3.97
CA LEU A 187 15.22 5.51 3.77
C LEU A 187 15.38 4.61 2.53
N ASP A 188 14.59 3.54 2.41
CA ASP A 188 14.60 2.68 1.20
C ASP A 188 14.14 3.39 -0.09
N CYS A 189 13.65 4.62 0.03
CA CYS A 189 13.41 5.50 -1.11
C CYS A 189 14.64 6.31 -1.55
N GLY A 190 15.77 6.16 -0.86
CA GLY A 190 17.04 6.83 -1.13
C GLY A 190 17.18 8.24 -0.58
N HIS A 191 16.15 8.78 0.07
CA HIS A 191 16.22 10.11 0.68
C HIS A 191 16.86 10.07 2.07
N TYR A 192 17.61 11.13 2.39
CA TYR A 192 18.38 11.28 3.62
C TYR A 192 17.63 12.14 4.67
N PHE A 193 17.69 11.73 5.93
CA PHE A 193 17.09 12.47 7.04
C PHE A 193 17.90 12.32 8.32
N HIS A 194 17.97 13.34 9.17
CA HIS A 194 18.42 13.12 10.54
C HIS A 194 17.49 12.13 11.21
N LYS A 195 18.06 11.19 11.96
CA LYS A 195 17.31 10.17 12.68
C LYS A 195 16.23 10.79 13.57
N GLU A 196 16.57 11.86 14.29
CA GLU A 196 15.62 12.56 15.16
C GLU A 196 14.48 13.22 14.38
N CYS A 197 14.77 13.84 13.24
CA CYS A 197 13.76 14.49 12.40
C CYS A 197 12.72 13.50 11.88
N ILE A 198 13.18 12.34 11.39
CA ILE A 198 12.27 11.32 10.87
C ILE A 198 11.54 10.57 11.99
N GLU A 199 12.18 10.36 13.15
CA GLU A 199 11.52 9.82 14.36
C GLU A 199 10.39 10.74 14.84
N GLN A 200 10.60 12.06 14.84
CA GLN A 200 9.55 13.03 15.16
C GLN A 200 8.43 13.04 14.11
N TRP A 201 8.78 12.93 12.83
CA TRP A 201 7.81 12.84 11.74
C TRP A 201 6.86 11.65 11.91
N VAL A 202 7.42 10.46 12.14
CA VAL A 202 6.62 9.25 12.34
C VAL A 202 6.06 9.13 13.75
N GLY A 203 6.53 9.90 14.74
CA GLY A 203 6.12 9.76 16.15
C GLY A 203 4.60 9.81 16.37
N ASN A 204 3.90 10.56 15.52
CA ASN A 204 2.46 10.77 15.58
C ASN A 204 1.73 10.16 14.36
N TRP A 205 2.28 9.11 13.75
CA TRP A 205 1.70 8.48 12.55
C TRP A 205 0.32 7.85 12.80
N MET A 206 0.03 7.47 14.05
CA MET A 206 -1.24 6.87 14.49
C MET A 206 -2.26 7.88 15.03
N ASP A 207 -2.04 9.19 14.91
CA ASP A 207 -2.96 10.22 15.42
C ASP A 207 -4.41 10.03 14.93
N PHE A 208 -4.58 9.50 13.72
CA PHE A 208 -5.90 9.19 13.17
C PHE A 208 -6.69 8.23 14.06
N ALA A 209 -6.02 7.25 14.68
CA ALA A 209 -6.66 6.25 15.53
C ALA A 209 -7.21 6.89 16.81
N ALA A 210 -6.44 7.78 17.44
CA ALA A 210 -6.87 8.51 18.62
C ALA A 210 -8.02 9.49 18.32
N LYS A 211 -8.06 10.04 17.10
CA LYS A 211 -9.10 10.95 16.63
C LYS A 211 -10.35 10.24 16.09
N GLY A 212 -10.32 8.91 15.98
CA GLY A 212 -11.40 8.13 15.38
C GLY A 212 -11.61 8.42 13.89
N GLU A 213 -10.54 8.79 13.19
CA GLU A 213 -10.53 9.05 11.75
C GLU A 213 -10.15 7.78 10.97
N HIS A 214 -10.39 7.81 9.67
CA HIS A 214 -9.89 6.77 8.78
C HIS A 214 -8.35 6.68 8.81
N VAL A 215 -7.83 5.49 8.52
CA VAL A 215 -6.40 5.21 8.43
C VAL A 215 -5.75 6.12 7.40
N LYS A 216 -4.75 6.88 7.84
CA LYS A 216 -3.96 7.81 7.03
C LYS A 216 -2.48 7.48 7.14
N PHE A 217 -1.79 7.41 6.01
CA PHE A 217 -0.35 7.20 5.96
C PHE A 217 0.45 8.50 5.77
N THR A 218 -0.18 9.68 5.94
CA THR A 218 0.46 10.98 5.69
C THR A 218 1.77 11.18 6.45
N ARG A 219 1.84 10.73 7.71
CA ARG A 219 3.05 10.75 8.56
C ARG A 219 3.84 9.43 8.55
N ALA A 220 3.46 8.52 7.66
CA ALA A 220 4.11 7.23 7.45
C ALA A 220 4.77 7.13 6.07
N VAL A 221 4.68 8.19 5.25
CA VAL A 221 5.39 8.34 3.97
C VAL A 221 6.57 9.29 4.11
N CYS A 222 7.54 9.14 3.20
CA CYS A 222 8.75 9.94 3.14
C CYS A 222 8.45 11.46 3.10
N PRO A 223 9.01 12.25 4.03
CA PRO A 223 8.84 13.71 4.06
C PRO A 223 9.37 14.42 2.80
N GLY A 224 10.29 13.79 2.06
CA GLY A 224 10.81 14.28 0.79
C GLY A 224 9.78 14.30 -0.36
N GLY A 225 8.54 13.81 -0.12
CA GLY A 225 7.45 13.91 -1.09
C GLY A 225 7.40 12.81 -2.14
N CYS A 226 8.30 11.82 -2.09
CA CYS A 226 8.33 10.69 -3.02
C CYS A 226 7.23 9.64 -2.79
N LYS A 227 6.43 9.80 -1.73
CA LYS A 227 5.25 8.97 -1.37
C LYS A 227 5.52 7.51 -0.98
N HIS A 228 6.78 7.05 -1.02
CA HIS A 228 7.18 5.77 -0.46
C HIS A 228 7.00 5.76 1.06
N LEU A 229 6.72 4.60 1.66
CA LEU A 229 6.64 4.49 3.12
C LEU A 229 8.01 4.77 3.76
N VAL A 230 7.96 5.28 4.98
CA VAL A 230 9.13 5.37 5.83
C VAL A 230 9.52 3.96 6.27
N ARG A 231 10.65 3.48 5.74
CA ARG A 231 11.25 2.20 6.11
C ARG A 231 12.74 2.35 6.39
N HIS A 232 13.14 1.95 7.60
CA HIS A 232 14.52 1.85 8.03
C HIS A 232 14.63 1.02 9.33
N PRO A 233 15.66 0.17 9.51
CA PRO A 233 15.81 -0.69 10.69
C PRO A 233 15.90 0.05 12.03
N LEU A 234 16.44 1.27 12.04
CA LEU A 234 16.53 2.09 13.26
C LEU A 234 15.22 2.76 13.66
N LEU A 235 14.17 2.69 12.83
CA LEU A 235 12.87 3.31 13.12
C LEU A 235 11.92 2.26 13.70
N ALA A 236 11.58 2.41 14.98
CA ALA A 236 10.73 1.48 15.71
C ALA A 236 9.34 1.26 15.06
N GLN A 237 8.80 2.31 14.42
CA GLN A 237 7.48 2.31 13.78
C GLN A 237 7.49 1.62 12.41
N SER A 238 8.66 1.42 11.79
CA SER A 238 8.78 0.96 10.39
C SER A 238 8.03 -0.35 10.15
N LYS A 239 8.17 -1.32 11.05
CA LYS A 239 7.49 -2.61 10.95
C LYS A 239 5.96 -2.46 11.02
N GLN A 240 5.45 -1.73 12.02
CA GLN A 240 4.01 -1.54 12.21
C GLN A 240 3.36 -0.76 11.05
N ILE A 241 4.07 0.24 10.51
CA ILE A 241 3.64 0.98 9.32
C ILE A 241 3.48 0.04 8.13
N SER A 242 4.49 -0.80 7.86
CA SER A 242 4.49 -1.74 6.74
C SER A 242 3.39 -2.80 6.88
N GLU A 243 3.21 -3.36 8.07
CA GLU A 243 2.15 -4.34 8.37
C GLU A 243 0.75 -3.74 8.14
N LEU A 244 0.48 -2.55 8.68
CA LEU A 244 -0.81 -1.88 8.51
C LEU A 244 -1.06 -1.50 7.04
N TYR A 245 -0.05 -0.98 6.34
CA TYR A 245 -0.15 -0.62 4.94
C TYR A 245 -0.48 -1.83 4.07
N THR A 246 0.19 -2.95 4.31
CA THR A 246 -0.05 -4.22 3.60
C THR A 246 -1.46 -4.71 3.85
N GLU A 247 -1.93 -4.73 5.11
CA GLU A 247 -3.28 -5.15 5.46
C GLU A 247 -4.35 -4.27 4.79
N VAL A 248 -4.21 -2.95 4.87
CA VAL A 248 -5.16 -1.99 4.25
C VAL A 248 -5.17 -2.14 2.73
N THR A 249 -4.00 -2.27 2.10
CA THR A 249 -3.90 -2.42 0.64
C THR A 249 -4.52 -3.73 0.16
N ALA A 250 -4.27 -4.83 0.87
CA ALA A 250 -4.90 -6.11 0.57
C ALA A 250 -6.43 -6.05 0.71
N LYS A 251 -6.94 -5.42 1.78
CA LYS A 251 -8.39 -5.23 1.98
C LYS A 251 -9.01 -4.30 0.93
N LYS A 252 -8.31 -3.25 0.49
CA LYS A 252 -8.75 -2.38 -0.62
C LYS A 252 -8.87 -3.17 -1.92
N ALA A 253 -7.89 -4.00 -2.23
CA ALA A 253 -7.91 -4.86 -3.41
C ALA A 253 -9.05 -5.88 -3.37
N GLU A 254 -9.32 -6.47 -2.20
CA GLU A 254 -10.45 -7.39 -2.01
C GLU A 254 -11.80 -6.67 -2.15
N GLN A 255 -11.92 -5.48 -1.55
CA GLN A 255 -13.14 -4.68 -1.64
C GLN A 255 -13.44 -4.31 -3.10
N LEU A 256 -12.41 -3.96 -3.86
CA LEU A 256 -12.55 -3.58 -5.27
C LEU A 256 -13.19 -4.67 -6.14
N LYS A 257 -12.99 -5.95 -5.83
CA LYS A 257 -13.59 -7.08 -6.57
C LYS A 257 -15.13 -7.09 -6.53
N HIS A 258 -15.72 -6.40 -5.56
CA HIS A 258 -17.17 -6.35 -5.35
C HIS A 258 -17.82 -5.13 -6.00
N PHE A 259 -17.05 -4.25 -6.64
CA PHE A 259 -17.54 -3.03 -7.28
C PHE A 259 -17.23 -3.02 -8.78
N ASP A 260 -17.97 -2.18 -9.51
CA ASP A 260 -17.76 -1.96 -10.94
C ASP A 260 -16.36 -1.40 -11.24
N ALA A 261 -15.89 -1.65 -12.46
CA ALA A 261 -14.54 -1.30 -12.91
C ALA A 261 -14.18 0.21 -12.83
N THR A 262 -15.17 1.07 -12.63
CA THR A 262 -14.96 2.53 -12.50
C THR A 262 -14.53 2.97 -11.11
N LYS A 263 -14.69 2.11 -10.09
CA LYS A 263 -14.37 2.46 -8.70
C LYS A 263 -12.87 2.35 -8.44
N ALA A 264 -12.27 3.35 -7.80
CA ALA A 264 -10.84 3.33 -7.50
C ALA A 264 -10.56 2.98 -6.02
N GLN A 265 -9.41 2.34 -5.76
CA GLN A 265 -9.03 1.92 -4.39
C GLN A 265 -8.90 3.08 -3.38
N HIS A 266 -8.58 4.29 -3.86
CA HIS A 266 -8.46 5.46 -2.99
C HIS A 266 -9.81 5.94 -2.47
N GLU A 267 -10.91 5.50 -3.08
CA GLU A 267 -12.27 5.81 -2.65
C GLU A 267 -12.70 5.01 -1.42
N PHE A 268 -11.93 4.02 -0.94
CA PHE A 268 -12.33 3.25 0.24
C PHE A 268 -11.68 3.79 1.52
N LEU A 269 -12.52 4.07 2.53
CA LEU A 269 -12.09 4.46 3.87
C LEU A 269 -12.02 3.23 4.79
N PHE A 270 -10.88 3.06 5.44
CA PHE A 270 -10.63 1.99 6.40
C PHE A 270 -10.36 2.58 7.78
N TYR A 271 -10.76 1.88 8.83
CA TYR A 271 -10.67 2.30 10.23
C TYR A 271 -10.11 1.19 11.09
N LEU A 272 -9.61 1.54 12.28
CA LEU A 272 -9.24 0.58 13.31
C LEU A 272 -10.44 0.31 14.22
N CYS A 273 -10.72 -0.96 14.47
CA CYS A 273 -11.76 -1.37 15.39
C CYS A 273 -11.36 -1.05 16.84
N GLY A 274 -12.13 -0.23 17.55
CA GLY A 274 -11.90 0.10 18.96
C GLY A 274 -11.99 -1.08 19.93
N ARG A 275 -12.47 -2.25 19.48
CA ARG A 275 -12.54 -3.48 20.30
C ARG A 275 -11.38 -4.44 20.08
N CYS A 276 -11.02 -4.71 18.82
CA CYS A 276 -10.01 -5.71 18.50
C CYS A 276 -8.74 -5.14 17.86
N GLY A 277 -8.69 -3.83 17.57
CA GLY A 277 -7.60 -3.16 16.86
C GLY A 277 -7.53 -3.45 15.35
N GLY A 278 -8.28 -4.44 14.86
CA GLY A 278 -8.23 -4.87 13.45
C GLY A 278 -8.82 -3.85 12.47
N VAL A 279 -8.30 -3.87 11.25
CA VAL A 279 -8.72 -2.98 10.17
C VAL A 279 -10.07 -3.42 9.58
N PHE A 280 -11.00 -2.49 9.41
CA PHE A 280 -12.28 -2.73 8.76
C PHE A 280 -12.68 -1.63 7.77
N TYR A 281 -13.49 -2.01 6.79
CA TYR A 281 -14.04 -1.09 5.80
C TYR A 281 -15.15 -0.24 6.41
N GLY A 282 -15.00 1.08 6.39
CA GLY A 282 -15.92 2.04 7.01
C GLY A 282 -16.79 2.82 6.03
N GLY A 283 -16.70 2.53 4.74
CA GLY A 283 -17.45 3.21 3.69
C GLY A 283 -16.57 3.91 2.66
N ASP A 284 -17.22 4.60 1.73
CA ASP A 284 -16.56 5.30 0.65
C ASP A 284 -16.18 6.73 1.02
N GLN A 285 -15.08 7.21 0.44
CA GLN A 285 -14.69 8.59 0.39
C GLN A 285 -15.61 9.31 -0.60
N VAL A 286 -16.41 10.25 -0.10
CA VAL A 286 -17.25 11.09 -0.96
C VAL A 286 -16.77 12.53 -0.83
N CYS A 287 -16.08 13.03 -1.86
CA CYS A 287 -15.36 14.30 -1.82
C CYS A 287 -16.24 15.49 -1.41
N SER A 288 -17.48 15.60 -1.88
CA SER A 288 -18.42 16.66 -1.46
C SER A 288 -18.71 16.62 0.04
N ARG A 289 -18.88 15.42 0.61
CA ARG A 289 -19.16 15.21 2.03
C ARG A 289 -17.93 15.42 2.91
N MET A 290 -16.73 15.32 2.33
CA MET A 290 -15.45 15.55 3.01
C MET A 290 -15.05 17.03 3.08
N GLN A 291 -15.73 17.93 2.32
CA GLN A 291 -15.45 19.38 2.36
C GLN A 291 -15.75 20.01 3.73
N GLY A 292 -16.57 19.37 4.56
CA GLY A 292 -16.91 19.78 5.93
C GLY A 292 -16.07 19.13 7.05
N HIS A 293 -14.99 18.43 6.71
CA HIS A 293 -14.28 17.45 7.55
C HIS A 293 -15.08 16.17 7.81
N GLU A 294 -14.34 15.09 8.07
CA GLU A 294 -14.94 13.84 8.54
C GLU A 294 -15.65 14.07 9.88
N PRO A 295 -16.90 13.60 10.06
CA PRO A 295 -17.59 13.76 11.32
C PRO A 295 -16.81 13.06 12.45
N SER A 296 -16.65 13.75 13.59
CA SER A 296 -15.97 13.16 14.74
C SER A 296 -16.68 11.87 15.17
N SER A 297 -15.87 10.84 15.41
CA SER A 297 -16.32 9.57 15.95
C SER A 297 -15.40 9.21 17.11
N SER A 298 -15.94 8.73 18.23
CA SER A 298 -15.08 8.21 19.29
C SER A 298 -14.41 6.92 18.80
N PRO A 299 -13.11 6.68 19.10
CA PRO A 299 -12.45 5.45 18.69
C PRO A 299 -13.17 4.17 19.16
N GLN A 300 -13.89 4.25 20.29
CA GLN A 300 -14.64 3.13 20.86
C GLN A 300 -15.91 2.78 20.07
N GLU A 301 -16.48 3.73 19.33
CA GLU A 301 -17.66 3.52 18.47
C GLU A 301 -17.32 2.86 17.13
N LEU A 302 -16.05 2.90 16.72
CA LEU A 302 -15.58 2.24 15.51
C LEU A 302 -15.47 0.73 15.74
N VAL A 303 -16.51 -0.02 15.39
CA VAL A 303 -16.54 -1.48 15.62
C VAL A 303 -16.70 -2.23 14.31
N CYS A 304 -15.80 -3.16 14.02
CA CYS A 304 -15.88 -4.00 12.83
C CYS A 304 -17.08 -4.96 12.88
N ASP A 305 -17.54 -5.43 11.72
CA ASP A 305 -18.74 -6.28 11.61
C ASP A 305 -18.61 -7.59 12.39
N THR A 306 -17.40 -8.15 12.47
CA THR A 306 -17.12 -9.35 13.28
C THR A 306 -17.32 -9.08 14.77
N CYS A 307 -16.86 -7.93 15.28
CA CYS A 307 -17.03 -7.58 16.68
C CYS A 307 -18.47 -7.20 17.02
N ILE A 308 -19.16 -6.54 16.09
CA ILE A 308 -20.62 -6.32 16.17
C ILE A 308 -21.34 -7.68 16.23
N GLY A 309 -20.93 -8.64 15.41
CA GLY A 309 -21.52 -9.97 15.37
C GLY A 309 -21.35 -10.77 16.65
N LYS A 310 -20.25 -10.60 17.38
CA LYS A 310 -20.02 -11.25 18.68
C LYS A 310 -21.01 -10.81 19.77
N ASP A 311 -21.60 -9.62 19.65
CA ASP A 311 -22.65 -9.18 20.58
C ASP A 311 -23.99 -9.87 20.30
N HIS A 312 -24.16 -10.47 19.12
CA HIS A 312 -25.38 -11.21 18.78
C HIS A 312 -25.39 -12.58 19.45
N ARG A 313 -26.25 -12.73 20.46
CA ARG A 313 -26.33 -13.96 21.29
C ARG A 313 -27.34 -14.99 20.77
N THR A 314 -28.14 -14.66 19.77
CA THR A 314 -29.28 -15.48 19.36
C THR A 314 -28.90 -16.58 18.37
N CYS A 315 -27.89 -16.36 17.52
CA CYS A 315 -27.36 -17.38 16.61
C CYS A 315 -25.87 -17.15 16.29
N ASN A 316 -25.22 -18.18 15.72
CA ASN A 316 -23.80 -18.15 15.36
C ASN A 316 -23.54 -17.68 13.91
N THR A 317 -24.59 -17.47 13.12
CA THR A 317 -24.52 -17.08 11.70
C THR A 317 -25.31 -15.80 11.48
N LEU A 318 -24.89 -14.73 12.16
CA LEU A 318 -25.55 -13.43 12.08
C LEU A 318 -25.49 -12.91 10.64
N MET A 319 -26.65 -12.85 9.99
CA MET A 319 -26.86 -12.07 8.76
C MET A 319 -27.52 -10.75 9.14
N ALA A 320 -26.70 -9.77 9.52
CA ALA A 320 -27.16 -8.52 10.08
C ALA A 320 -27.91 -7.65 9.06
N VAL A 321 -29.07 -7.15 9.46
CA VAL A 321 -29.74 -6.01 8.82
C VAL A 321 -29.54 -4.81 9.73
N PHE A 322 -28.73 -3.86 9.27
CA PHE A 322 -28.56 -2.58 9.96
C PHE A 322 -29.69 -1.63 9.59
N LYS A 323 -30.14 -0.81 10.55
CA LYS A 323 -31.09 0.27 10.27
C LYS A 323 -30.34 1.54 9.86
N CYS A 324 -30.89 2.27 8.89
CA CYS A 324 -30.42 3.61 8.54
C CYS A 324 -30.47 4.53 9.77
N ARG A 325 -29.41 5.34 9.96
CA ARG A 325 -29.35 6.32 11.07
C ARG A 325 -30.48 7.34 11.02
N TYR A 326 -30.92 7.70 9.81
CA TYR A 326 -31.80 8.86 9.57
C TYR A 326 -33.24 8.49 9.19
N CYS A 327 -33.57 7.20 9.06
CA CYS A 327 -34.94 6.74 8.80
C CYS A 327 -35.11 5.27 9.20
N CYS A 328 -36.26 4.68 8.90
CA CYS A 328 -36.57 3.29 9.23
C CYS A 328 -36.27 2.29 8.10
N ASN A 329 -35.56 2.69 7.05
CA ASN A 329 -35.12 1.74 6.01
C ASN A 329 -33.93 0.90 6.49
N PRO A 330 -33.77 -0.33 5.97
CA PRO A 330 -32.50 -1.05 6.00
C PRO A 330 -31.39 -0.20 5.40
N ALA A 331 -30.23 -0.22 6.04
CA ALA A 331 -29.03 0.41 5.50
C ALA A 331 -28.44 -0.45 4.38
N THR A 332 -28.01 0.22 3.33
CA THR A 332 -27.36 -0.36 2.16
C THR A 332 -25.84 -0.24 2.25
N GLN A 333 -25.34 0.76 2.99
CA GLN A 333 -23.92 0.99 3.16
C GLN A 333 -23.56 1.58 4.52
N ARG A 334 -22.27 1.48 4.82
CA ARG A 334 -21.61 2.16 5.94
C ARG A 334 -20.90 3.40 5.42
N SER A 335 -20.84 4.46 6.23
CA SER A 335 -20.09 5.67 5.96
C SER A 335 -19.42 6.15 7.24
N PHE A 336 -18.21 6.70 7.09
CA PHE A 336 -17.41 7.23 8.20
C PHE A 336 -17.22 6.25 9.38
N GLY A 337 -17.17 4.94 9.10
CA GLY A 337 -16.97 3.88 10.09
C GLY A 337 -18.15 3.63 11.06
N THR A 338 -19.04 4.60 11.27
CA THR A 338 -20.09 4.55 12.31
C THR A 338 -21.51 4.76 11.80
N ARG A 339 -21.71 5.20 10.54
CA ARG A 339 -23.03 5.58 10.02
C ARG A 339 -23.53 4.54 9.03
N PHE A 340 -24.54 3.78 9.42
CA PHE A 340 -25.29 2.93 8.50
C PHE A 340 -26.38 3.76 7.82
N MET A 341 -26.44 3.74 6.49
CA MET A 341 -27.34 4.60 5.72
C MET A 341 -28.01 3.84 4.58
N CYS A 342 -29.23 4.23 4.24
CA CYS A 342 -29.94 3.77 3.05
C CYS A 342 -29.79 4.76 1.89
N ASP A 343 -30.02 4.30 0.65
CA ASP A 343 -29.87 5.10 -0.58
C ASP A 343 -30.69 6.39 -0.57
N ARG A 344 -31.90 6.34 -0.01
CA ARG A 344 -32.76 7.53 0.18
C ARG A 344 -32.11 8.61 1.03
N CYS A 345 -31.44 8.23 2.12
CA CYS A 345 -30.79 9.21 3.01
C CYS A 345 -29.44 9.66 2.45
N ILE A 346 -28.73 8.79 1.74
CA ILE A 346 -27.50 9.11 1.00
C ILE A 346 -27.78 10.19 -0.05
N ALA A 347 -28.87 10.06 -0.81
CA ALA A 347 -29.26 11.04 -1.82
C ALA A 347 -29.63 12.41 -1.22
N ARG A 348 -30.04 12.47 0.05
CA ARG A 348 -30.31 13.72 0.79
C ARG A 348 -29.05 14.37 1.36
N TRP A 349 -27.94 13.64 1.40
CA TRP A 349 -26.69 14.12 1.98
C TRP A 349 -25.86 14.83 0.91
N ASP A 350 -26.11 16.13 0.81
CA ASP A 350 -25.32 17.06 0.00
C ASP A 350 -24.11 17.56 0.82
N THR A 351 -24.24 18.70 1.51
CA THR A 351 -23.15 19.34 2.29
C THR A 351 -23.24 19.13 3.80
N ALA A 352 -24.39 18.73 4.33
CA ALA A 352 -24.63 18.51 5.76
C ALA A 352 -25.36 17.18 6.04
N GLU A 353 -25.26 16.67 7.28
CA GLU A 353 -25.99 15.46 7.66
C GLU A 353 -27.51 15.65 7.48
N PRO A 354 -28.23 14.67 6.90
CA PRO A 354 -29.67 14.79 6.68
C PRO A 354 -30.45 14.75 8.01
N ALA A 355 -31.54 15.53 8.07
CA ALA A 355 -32.45 15.49 9.22
C ALA A 355 -33.13 14.11 9.38
N LEU A 356 -33.37 13.72 10.64
CA LEU A 356 -34.07 12.49 11.01
C LEU A 356 -35.50 12.46 10.45
N ILE A 357 -35.88 11.37 9.81
CA ILE A 357 -37.26 11.07 9.41
C ILE A 357 -37.91 10.27 10.55
N PRO A 358 -39.01 10.75 11.16
CA PRO A 358 -39.72 10.03 12.20
C PRO A 358 -40.19 8.64 11.73
N CYS A 359 -40.33 7.72 12.68
CA CYS A 359 -40.89 6.41 12.39
C CYS A 359 -42.36 6.55 11.93
N PRO A 360 -42.76 5.92 10.81
CA PRO A 360 -44.13 6.01 10.30
C PRO A 360 -45.14 5.17 11.09
N GLY A 361 -44.72 4.55 12.20
CA GLY A 361 -45.55 3.65 13.02
C GLY A 361 -45.46 2.19 12.60
N ALA A 362 -46.01 1.29 13.41
CA ALA A 362 -45.87 -0.17 13.24
C ALA A 362 -46.44 -0.70 11.91
N ASP A 363 -47.50 -0.09 11.40
CA ASP A 363 -48.19 -0.54 10.19
C ASP A 363 -47.38 -0.29 8.91
N SER A 364 -46.54 0.75 8.90
CA SER A 364 -45.80 1.21 7.73
C SER A 364 -44.28 1.09 7.88
N CYS A 365 -43.78 0.87 9.10
CA CYS A 365 -42.35 0.73 9.35
C CYS A 365 -41.84 -0.63 8.83
N PRO A 366 -40.71 -0.66 8.09
CA PRO A 366 -40.05 -1.92 7.68
C PRO A 366 -39.75 -2.87 8.85
N PHE A 367 -39.49 -2.32 10.04
CA PHE A 367 -39.19 -3.07 11.25
C PHE A 367 -40.37 -3.13 12.24
N HIS A 368 -41.59 -2.78 11.81
CA HIS A 368 -42.80 -2.77 12.66
C HIS A 368 -42.67 -1.93 13.95
N GLY A 369 -41.81 -0.91 13.95
CA GLY A 369 -41.48 -0.10 15.14
C GLY A 369 -40.53 -0.78 16.12
N ASN A 370 -40.12 -2.03 15.89
CA ASN A 370 -39.21 -2.80 16.74
C ASN A 370 -37.75 -2.59 16.32
N HIS A 371 -37.25 -1.37 16.48
CA HIS A 371 -35.85 -1.04 16.19
C HIS A 371 -35.28 -0.10 17.25
N PRO A 372 -33.95 -0.06 17.46
CA PRO A 372 -33.36 0.89 18.39
C PRO A 372 -33.67 2.34 17.98
N GLU A 373 -34.06 3.16 18.97
CA GLU A 373 -34.04 4.62 18.89
C GLU A 373 -32.58 5.11 18.72
N PRO A 374 -32.37 6.29 18.09
CA PRO A 374 -31.40 6.47 17.01
C PRO A 374 -29.96 6.14 17.42
N VAL A 375 -29.60 4.88 17.25
CA VAL A 375 -28.23 4.39 17.22
C VAL A 375 -28.08 3.46 16.03
N CYS A 376 -26.99 3.63 15.29
CA CYS A 376 -26.55 2.81 14.15
C CYS A 376 -26.28 1.35 14.58
N ASN A 377 -27.33 0.58 14.83
CA ASN A 377 -27.23 -0.79 15.34
C ASN A 377 -27.96 -1.80 14.46
N ILE A 378 -27.67 -3.09 14.70
CA ILE A 378 -28.39 -4.22 14.11
C ILE A 378 -29.87 -4.07 14.47
N ALA A 379 -30.73 -3.94 13.46
CA ALA A 379 -32.17 -3.93 13.63
C ALA A 379 -32.75 -5.33 13.56
N ALA A 380 -32.15 -6.22 12.76
CA ALA A 380 -32.57 -7.61 12.68
C ALA A 380 -31.45 -8.55 12.23
N CYS A 381 -31.69 -9.87 12.37
CA CYS A 381 -30.87 -10.94 11.82
C CYS A 381 -31.71 -11.76 10.85
N LEU A 382 -31.36 -11.80 9.56
CA LEU A 382 -32.13 -12.53 8.54
C LEU A 382 -32.24 -14.03 8.84
N THR A 383 -31.23 -14.60 9.51
CA THR A 383 -31.23 -16.01 9.93
C THR A 383 -32.23 -16.28 11.06
N CYS A 384 -32.49 -15.29 11.92
CA CYS A 384 -33.37 -15.44 13.09
C CYS A 384 -34.80 -14.97 12.83
N LEU A 385 -35.02 -14.20 11.75
CA LEU A 385 -36.34 -13.68 11.40
C LEU A 385 -37.20 -14.73 10.71
N ASP A 386 -38.51 -14.62 10.92
CA ASP A 386 -39.49 -15.34 10.12
C ASP A 386 -39.38 -14.94 8.63
N PRO A 387 -39.41 -15.89 7.66
CA PRO A 387 -39.35 -15.57 6.23
C PRO A 387 -40.37 -14.53 5.76
N ALA A 388 -41.59 -14.52 6.31
CA ALA A 388 -42.61 -13.51 5.99
C ALA A 388 -42.17 -12.11 6.45
N MET A 389 -41.54 -12.03 7.62
CA MET A 389 -40.98 -10.78 8.15
C MET A 389 -39.80 -10.30 7.31
N VAL A 390 -39.01 -11.20 6.72
CA VAL A 390 -37.91 -10.83 5.80
C VAL A 390 -38.46 -10.13 4.56
N SER A 391 -39.49 -10.69 3.91
CA SER A 391 -40.13 -10.02 2.74
C SER A 391 -40.64 -8.64 3.12
N HIS A 392 -41.34 -8.53 4.25
CA HIS A 392 -41.92 -7.27 4.71
C HIS A 392 -40.91 -6.14 4.91
N ILE A 393 -39.69 -6.46 5.40
CA ILE A 393 -38.62 -5.46 5.56
C ILE A 393 -38.25 -4.81 4.23
N PHE A 394 -38.17 -5.60 3.15
CA PHE A 394 -37.76 -5.11 1.84
C PHE A 394 -38.94 -4.53 1.03
N ASP A 395 -40.16 -5.02 1.23
CA ASP A 395 -41.36 -4.51 0.56
C ASP A 395 -41.77 -3.09 1.02
N ARG A 396 -41.40 -2.70 2.24
CA ARG A 396 -41.76 -1.41 2.84
C ARG A 396 -40.65 -0.35 2.75
N VAL A 397 -39.58 -0.61 2.00
CA VAL A 397 -38.47 0.33 1.84
C VAL A 397 -38.94 1.56 1.08
N ALA A 398 -38.89 2.73 1.72
CA ALA A 398 -39.21 3.98 1.05
C ALA A 398 -38.11 4.38 0.05
N GLY A 399 -38.51 4.73 -1.17
CA GLY A 399 -37.61 5.10 -2.26
C GLY A 399 -37.12 6.55 -2.22
N VAL A 400 -36.24 6.91 -3.15
CA VAL A 400 -35.70 8.28 -3.27
C VAL A 400 -36.81 9.30 -3.60
N ALA A 401 -37.84 8.89 -4.35
CA ALA A 401 -38.96 9.75 -4.77
C ALA A 401 -39.96 10.08 -3.64
N ASP A 402 -40.02 9.28 -2.57
CA ASP A 402 -41.00 9.42 -1.48
C ASP A 402 -40.68 10.61 -0.53
N GLY A 403 -39.68 11.43 -0.86
CA GLY A 403 -39.26 12.62 -0.10
C GLY A 403 -39.79 13.96 -0.62
N ALA A 404 -40.50 14.00 -1.76
CA ALA A 404 -40.93 15.25 -2.40
C ALA A 404 -42.35 15.73 -2.01
N GLY A 405 -43.11 14.95 -1.22
CA GLY A 405 -44.47 15.31 -0.82
C GLY A 405 -44.60 15.43 0.69
N GLY A 406 -44.74 16.66 1.20
CA GLY A 406 -45.10 16.86 2.61
C GLY A 406 -44.75 18.26 3.13
N GLY A 407 -45.46 19.28 2.65
CA GLY A 407 -45.28 20.65 3.09
C GLY A 407 -46.38 21.61 2.62
N THR A 408 -47.65 21.19 2.68
CA THR A 408 -48.80 22.09 2.75
C THR A 408 -49.84 21.43 3.65
N ASP A 409 -49.86 21.84 4.91
CA ASP A 409 -51.06 22.29 5.62
C ASP A 409 -50.65 23.03 6.90
#